data_AF-A0A1M5GZS0-F1
#
_entry.id   AF-A0A1M5GZS0-F1
#
_cell.length_a   1.000
_cell.length_b   1.000
_cell.length_c   1.000
_cell.angle_alpha   90.00
_cell.angle_beta   90.00
_cell.angle_gamma   90.00
#
_symmetry.space_group_name_H-M   'P 1'
#
loop_
_entity.id
_entity.type
_entity.pdbx_description
1 polymer ?
#
loop_
_entity_poly.entity_id
_entity_poly.type
_entity_poly.pdbx_seq_one_letter_code
_entity_poly.pdbx_strand_id
1 'polypeptide(L)'
;MAKFYTKEKERIVIRPLAFLVPIGIAFVIMLLLLPLMTLLIMLKGQVQEIEAKNLASYILLLPLIIACVPFFTYSRRKVVFEQNDRVVYLYTLFGKKRLMSFDEIGDITITANFGMAYYLKSKADRYGKGYRISPSFLKENDQSKREFDEVLLPAISEMKKTSTGPVVSDQKKLSLQAGVLSFYRSHNEGYVLGSLGGKWKYLPIAVVFLLFASIGWYPLISGAGWPEKDQFFLFMPLIPLGLGIAMISRRVVFDVNRKNIRLYHFGLPLITYPISRFAGFSIVRKTHNGAYSGTDVRMKFVKEGSKEPKELTLTGFGKTNPIEPFLDETEFVLEKFR
;
A
#
# COMPACT_ATOMS: atom_id res chain seq x y z
N MET A 1 27.76 -1.82 -16.57
CA MET A 1 26.43 -2.00 -15.92
C MET A 1 25.57 -2.89 -16.80
N ALA A 2 24.71 -3.74 -16.22
CA ALA A 2 23.77 -4.54 -17.02
C ALA A 2 22.81 -3.61 -17.78
N LYS A 3 22.66 -3.80 -19.09
CA LYS A 3 21.73 -3.01 -19.91
C LYS A 3 20.31 -3.14 -19.33
N PHE A 4 19.77 -2.04 -18.83
CA PHE A 4 18.51 -2.03 -18.09
C PHE A 4 17.30 -1.77 -18.98
N TYR A 5 17.48 -1.54 -20.29
CA TYR A 5 16.37 -1.36 -21.22
C TYR A 5 16.64 -1.90 -22.63
N THR A 6 15.59 -2.03 -23.42
CA THR A 6 15.63 -2.32 -24.84
C THR A 6 14.58 -1.46 -25.53
N LYS A 7 14.99 -0.67 -26.52
CA LYS A 7 14.12 0.19 -27.33
C LYS A 7 13.96 -0.46 -28.69
N GLU A 8 12.74 -0.87 -29.00
CA GLU A 8 12.30 -1.33 -30.31
C GLU A 8 11.38 -0.25 -30.90
N LYS A 9 11.03 -0.34 -32.20
CA LYS A 9 10.25 0.71 -32.89
C LYS A 9 8.87 0.93 -32.25
N GLU A 10 8.21 -0.15 -31.82
CA GLU A 10 6.84 -0.13 -31.29
C GLU A 10 6.78 -0.47 -29.80
N ARG A 11 7.93 -0.72 -29.17
CA ARG A 11 8.00 -1.27 -27.82
C ARG A 11 9.21 -0.78 -27.04
N ILE A 12 8.99 -0.38 -25.79
CA ILE A 12 10.08 -0.07 -24.86
C ILE A 12 10.01 -1.04 -23.68
N VAL A 13 11.07 -1.82 -23.48
CA VAL A 13 11.20 -2.78 -22.38
C VAL A 13 12.19 -2.25 -21.36
N ILE A 14 11.77 -2.05 -20.11
CA ILE A 14 12.64 -1.58 -19.03
C ILE A 14 12.70 -2.63 -17.92
N ARG A 15 13.91 -2.86 -17.39
CA ARG A 15 14.25 -3.83 -16.34
C ARG A 15 14.76 -3.08 -15.11
N PRO A 16 13.87 -2.47 -14.31
CA PRO A 16 14.23 -1.53 -13.25
C PRO A 16 15.09 -2.16 -12.13
N LEU A 17 15.02 -3.47 -11.96
CA LEU A 17 15.72 -4.21 -10.89
C LEU A 17 16.81 -5.16 -11.42
N ALA A 18 17.26 -4.97 -12.67
CA ALA A 18 18.29 -5.83 -13.26
C ALA A 18 19.61 -5.85 -12.46
N PHE A 19 19.92 -4.77 -11.75
CA PHE A 19 21.10 -4.67 -10.88
C PHE A 19 21.09 -5.65 -9.70
N LEU A 20 19.94 -6.22 -9.34
CA LEU A 20 19.86 -7.24 -8.28
C LEU A 20 20.45 -8.59 -8.70
N VAL A 21 20.61 -8.86 -10.01
CA VAL A 21 21.23 -10.11 -10.49
C VAL A 21 22.68 -10.25 -10.02
N PRO A 22 23.61 -9.31 -10.33
CA PRO A 22 24.99 -9.44 -9.89
C PRO A 22 25.10 -9.44 -8.36
N ILE A 23 24.25 -8.68 -7.66
CA ILE A 23 24.19 -8.70 -6.18
C ILE A 23 23.80 -10.10 -5.69
N GLY A 24 22.71 -10.66 -6.22
CA GLY A 24 22.27 -12.01 -5.85
C GLY A 24 23.33 -13.08 -6.13
N ILE A 25 24.03 -13.00 -7.26
CA ILE A 25 25.15 -13.90 -7.59
C ILE A 25 26.27 -13.76 -6.56
N ALA A 26 26.69 -12.53 -6.24
CA ALA A 26 27.75 -12.29 -5.25
C ALA A 26 27.39 -12.84 -3.87
N PHE A 27 26.14 -12.65 -3.42
CA PHE A 27 25.64 -13.22 -2.16
C PHE A 27 25.63 -14.75 -2.18
N VAL A 28 25.15 -15.36 -3.26
CA VAL A 28 25.16 -16.83 -3.38
C VAL A 28 26.58 -17.38 -3.37
N ILE A 29 27.50 -16.77 -4.12
CA ILE A 29 28.93 -17.17 -4.12
C ILE A 29 29.50 -17.05 -2.70
N MET A 30 29.28 -15.92 -2.02
CA MET A 30 29.74 -15.71 -0.64
C MET A 30 29.23 -16.80 0.31
N LEU A 31 27.94 -17.16 0.21
CA LEU A 31 27.33 -18.20 1.03
C LEU A 31 27.82 -19.61 0.69
N LEU A 32 28.17 -19.88 -0.57
CA LEU A 32 28.72 -21.15 -1.02
C LEU A 32 30.22 -21.30 -0.74
N LEU A 33 30.96 -20.19 -0.61
CA LEU A 33 32.37 -20.22 -0.24
C LEU A 33 32.58 -20.75 1.18
N LEU A 34 31.68 -20.44 2.12
CA LEU A 34 31.77 -20.93 3.50
C LEU A 34 31.79 -22.48 3.58
N PRO A 35 30.81 -23.22 3.03
CA PRO A 35 30.85 -24.68 3.05
C PRO A 35 31.97 -25.26 2.20
N LEU A 36 32.33 -24.61 1.08
CA LEU A 36 33.45 -25.05 0.27
C LEU A 36 34.77 -24.98 1.03
N MET A 37 35.02 -23.89 1.77
CA MET A 37 36.22 -23.73 2.60
C MET A 37 36.30 -24.79 3.69
N THR A 38 35.18 -25.09 4.37
CA THR A 38 35.14 -26.14 5.38
C THR A 38 35.38 -27.52 4.76
N LEU A 39 34.79 -27.83 3.60
CA LEU A 39 35.05 -29.08 2.88
C LEU A 39 36.52 -29.22 2.47
N LEU A 40 37.16 -28.14 2.00
CA LEU A 40 38.57 -28.12 1.65
C LEU A 40 39.49 -28.31 2.87
N ILE A 41 39.12 -27.78 4.04
CA ILE A 41 39.82 -28.04 5.31
C ILE A 41 39.67 -29.50 5.71
N MET A 42 38.46 -30.06 5.57
CA MET A 42 38.17 -31.47 5.88
C MET A 42 38.92 -32.44 4.95
N LEU A 43 39.04 -32.12 3.66
CA LEU A 43 39.80 -32.92 2.69
C LEU A 43 41.32 -32.89 2.96
N LYS A 44 41.84 -31.88 3.65
CA LYS A 44 43.23 -31.83 4.11
C LYS A 44 43.46 -32.56 5.45
N GLY A 45 42.40 -32.91 6.17
CA GLY A 45 42.43 -33.67 7.42
C GLY A 45 42.05 -35.14 7.25
N GLN A 46 42.31 -35.97 8.26
CA GLN A 46 41.86 -37.36 8.27
C GLN A 46 40.32 -37.41 8.32
N VAL A 47 39.72 -37.91 7.23
CA VAL A 47 38.27 -37.91 6.93
C VAL A 47 37.42 -38.74 7.92
N GLN A 48 38.03 -39.34 8.94
CA GLN A 48 37.37 -40.26 9.88
C GLN A 48 36.69 -39.56 11.08
N GLU A 49 36.91 -38.25 11.30
CA GLU A 49 36.29 -37.48 12.41
C GLU A 49 35.17 -36.53 11.94
N ILE A 50 34.38 -36.93 10.94
CA ILE A 50 33.24 -36.11 10.50
C ILE A 50 32.06 -36.34 11.45
N GLU A 51 32.05 -35.60 12.57
CA GLU A 51 30.88 -35.54 13.43
C GLU A 51 29.70 -34.89 12.71
N ALA A 52 28.50 -35.46 12.84
CA ALA A 52 27.25 -34.93 12.28
C ALA A 52 26.97 -33.47 12.72
N LYS A 53 27.57 -33.04 13.83
CA LYS A 53 27.55 -31.65 14.33
C LYS A 53 28.12 -30.65 13.32
N ASN A 54 29.09 -31.06 12.49
CA ASN A 54 29.68 -30.23 11.44
C ASN A 54 28.76 -30.10 10.20
N LEU A 55 27.76 -30.98 10.03
CA LEU A 55 26.75 -30.87 8.98
C LEU A 55 25.58 -29.96 9.38
N ALA A 56 25.29 -29.83 10.67
CA ALA A 56 24.20 -28.99 11.18
C ALA A 56 24.38 -27.50 10.82
N SER A 57 25.62 -27.01 10.75
CA SER A 57 25.94 -25.64 10.34
C SER A 57 25.51 -25.35 8.88
N TYR A 58 25.57 -26.34 7.99
CA TYR A 58 25.13 -26.18 6.59
C TYR A 58 23.60 -26.14 6.45
N ILE A 59 22.89 -26.93 7.27
CA ILE A 59 21.43 -26.90 7.32
C ILE A 59 20.95 -25.50 7.79
N LEU A 60 21.68 -24.86 8.70
CA LEU A 60 21.41 -23.48 9.14
C LEU A 60 21.69 -22.42 8.06
N LEU A 61 22.53 -22.70 7.06
CA LEU A 61 22.77 -21.80 5.92
C LEU A 61 21.68 -21.88 4.85
N LEU A 62 20.91 -22.98 4.80
CA LEU A 62 19.87 -23.19 3.80
C LEU A 62 18.77 -22.09 3.80
N PRO A 63 18.23 -21.64 4.96
CA PRO A 63 17.35 -20.49 5.02
C PRO A 63 17.96 -19.20 4.43
N LEU A 64 19.27 -19.00 4.57
CA LEU A 64 19.97 -17.81 4.08
C LEU A 64 20.16 -17.86 2.55
N ILE A 65 20.41 -19.05 1.99
CA ILE A 65 20.40 -19.27 0.54
C ILE A 65 18.99 -19.06 -0.02
N ILE A 66 17.96 -19.58 0.65
CA ILE A 66 16.56 -19.35 0.26
C ILE A 66 16.21 -17.86 0.31
N ALA A 67 16.74 -17.11 1.30
CA ALA A 67 16.57 -15.67 1.39
C ALA A 67 17.19 -14.88 0.21
N CYS A 68 18.01 -15.52 -0.63
CA CYS A 68 18.54 -14.92 -1.87
C CYS A 68 17.58 -15.04 -3.06
N VAL A 69 16.59 -15.95 -3.03
CA VAL A 69 15.59 -16.15 -4.11
C VAL A 69 14.87 -14.85 -4.50
N PRO A 70 14.47 -13.95 -3.56
CA PRO A 70 13.94 -12.63 -3.88
C PRO A 70 14.79 -11.79 -4.84
N PHE A 71 16.12 -11.83 -4.77
CA PHE A 71 16.99 -11.05 -5.68
C PHE A 71 16.80 -11.49 -7.14
N PHE A 72 16.72 -12.80 -7.39
CA PHE A 72 16.54 -13.35 -8.72
C PHE A 72 15.10 -13.23 -9.23
N THR A 73 14.12 -13.38 -8.34
CA THR A 73 12.70 -13.25 -8.72
C THR A 73 12.33 -11.79 -9.00
N TYR A 74 12.80 -10.84 -8.20
CA TYR A 74 12.53 -9.41 -8.42
C TYR A 74 13.31 -8.81 -9.57
N SER A 75 14.54 -9.26 -9.84
CA SER A 75 15.34 -8.77 -10.98
C SER A 75 14.72 -9.08 -12.34
N ARG A 76 13.93 -10.16 -12.45
CA ARG A 76 13.23 -10.54 -13.69
C ARG A 76 12.04 -9.65 -14.03
N ARG A 77 11.64 -8.72 -13.14
CA ARG A 77 10.53 -7.80 -13.41
C ARG A 77 10.86 -6.87 -14.58
N LYS A 78 9.93 -6.77 -15.53
CA LYS A 78 10.03 -5.88 -16.69
C LYS A 78 8.79 -5.00 -16.79
N VAL A 79 8.97 -3.72 -17.03
CA VAL A 79 7.90 -2.80 -17.43
C VAL A 79 8.00 -2.63 -18.94
N VAL A 80 6.91 -2.88 -19.64
CA VAL A 80 6.85 -2.87 -21.10
C VAL A 80 5.83 -1.83 -21.52
N PHE A 81 6.27 -0.83 -22.27
CA PHE A 81 5.40 0.10 -22.98
C PHE A 81 5.17 -0.48 -24.37
N GLU A 82 3.93 -0.82 -24.67
CA GLU A 82 3.53 -1.42 -25.95
C GLU A 82 2.70 -0.42 -26.73
N GLN A 83 3.20 0.01 -27.89
CA GLN A 83 2.54 1.05 -28.69
C GLN A 83 1.29 0.51 -29.40
N ASN A 84 1.34 -0.73 -29.89
CA ASN A 84 0.22 -1.37 -30.61
C ASN A 84 -1.01 -1.52 -29.71
N ASP A 85 -0.80 -2.03 -28.50
CA ASP A 85 -1.86 -2.21 -27.50
C ASP A 85 -2.20 -0.91 -26.76
N ARG A 86 -1.37 0.15 -26.90
CA ARG A 86 -1.43 1.41 -26.13
C ARG A 86 -1.47 1.19 -24.61
N VAL A 87 -0.74 0.18 -24.15
CA VAL A 87 -0.79 -0.31 -22.76
C VAL A 87 0.60 -0.48 -22.18
N VAL A 88 0.71 -0.19 -20.89
CA VAL A 88 1.87 -0.52 -20.07
C VAL A 88 1.61 -1.86 -19.38
N TYR A 89 2.52 -2.82 -19.59
CA TYR A 89 2.49 -4.14 -18.95
C TYR A 89 3.60 -4.30 -17.92
N LEU A 90 3.29 -5.00 -16.84
CA LEU A 90 4.27 -5.55 -15.90
C LEU A 90 4.43 -7.03 -16.15
N TYR A 91 5.62 -7.44 -16.56
CA TYR A 91 6.01 -8.83 -16.62
C TYR A 91 6.72 -9.20 -15.33
N THR A 92 6.24 -10.26 -14.69
CA THR A 92 6.86 -10.89 -13.52
C THR A 92 7.21 -12.33 -13.86
N LEU A 93 7.85 -13.05 -12.92
CA LEU A 93 8.08 -14.49 -13.09
C LEU A 93 6.77 -15.28 -13.27
N PHE A 94 5.67 -14.80 -12.69
CA PHE A 94 4.38 -15.48 -12.65
C PHE A 94 3.41 -15.03 -13.77
N GLY A 95 3.86 -14.19 -14.70
CA GLY A 95 3.05 -13.79 -15.86
C GLY A 95 3.03 -12.29 -16.17
N LYS A 96 2.17 -11.94 -17.12
CA LYS A 96 1.93 -10.59 -17.67
C LYS A 96 0.72 -9.96 -16.99
N LYS A 97 0.88 -8.77 -16.44
CA LYS A 97 -0.22 -7.97 -15.86
C LYS A 97 -0.34 -6.63 -16.58
N ARG A 98 -1.54 -6.28 -17.06
CA ARG A 98 -1.85 -4.93 -17.54
C ARG A 98 -1.79 -3.94 -16.38
N LEU A 99 -0.99 -2.88 -16.49
CA LEU A 99 -0.89 -1.84 -15.47
C LEU A 99 -1.86 -0.71 -15.72
N MET A 100 -1.78 -0.11 -16.91
CA MET A 100 -2.57 1.05 -17.33
C MET A 100 -2.47 1.24 -18.85
N SER A 101 -3.47 1.87 -19.45
CA SER A 101 -3.38 2.42 -20.82
C SER A 101 -2.56 3.71 -20.84
N PHE A 102 -2.08 4.12 -22.02
CA PHE A 102 -1.30 5.36 -22.15
C PHE A 102 -2.10 6.61 -21.75
N ASP A 103 -3.40 6.63 -21.99
CA ASP A 103 -4.30 7.72 -21.58
C ASP A 103 -4.44 7.84 -20.06
N GLU A 104 -4.23 6.73 -19.35
CA GLU A 104 -4.28 6.66 -17.88
C GLU A 104 -2.94 7.01 -17.23
N ILE A 105 -1.88 7.26 -18.01
CA ILE A 105 -0.59 7.72 -17.49
C ILE A 105 -0.75 9.15 -16.97
N GLY A 106 -0.53 9.30 -15.66
CA GLY A 106 -0.47 10.59 -14.97
C GLY A 106 0.92 11.20 -15.14
N ASP A 107 1.72 11.10 -14.07
CA ASP A 107 3.04 11.70 -13.98
C ASP A 107 4.14 10.64 -13.88
N ILE A 108 5.33 10.98 -14.38
CA ILE A 108 6.57 10.27 -14.09
C ILE A 108 7.32 11.10 -13.05
N THR A 109 7.46 10.57 -11.83
CA THR A 109 8.09 11.30 -10.71
C THR A 109 9.39 10.64 -10.29
N ILE A 110 10.40 11.44 -9.96
CA ILE A 110 11.64 10.97 -9.35
C ILE A 110 11.45 10.87 -7.84
N THR A 111 11.95 9.80 -7.22
CA THR A 111 11.98 9.65 -5.75
C THR A 111 13.37 9.27 -5.29
N ALA A 112 13.87 9.97 -4.26
CA ALA A 112 15.24 9.86 -3.75
C ALA A 112 15.28 9.19 -2.36
N ASN A 113 14.74 7.97 -2.22
CA ASN A 113 14.77 7.24 -0.93
C ASN A 113 15.98 6.31 -0.80
N PHE A 114 16.30 5.57 -1.88
CA PHE A 114 17.41 4.60 -1.95
C PHE A 114 18.08 4.76 -3.33
N GLY A 115 18.75 5.91 -3.49
CA GLY A 115 19.11 6.46 -4.79
C GLY A 115 17.91 7.09 -5.49
N MET A 116 18.16 7.68 -6.66
CA MET A 116 17.15 8.33 -7.50
C MET A 116 16.56 7.32 -8.46
N ALA A 117 15.24 7.14 -8.42
CA ALA A 117 14.54 6.28 -9.36
C ALA A 117 13.25 6.94 -9.85
N TYR A 118 12.90 6.65 -11.10
CA TYR A 118 11.70 7.14 -11.76
C TYR A 118 10.54 6.18 -11.52
N TYR A 119 9.39 6.74 -11.17
CA TYR A 119 8.15 6.04 -10.92
C TYR A 119 7.05 6.55 -11.83
N LEU A 120 6.40 5.64 -12.53
CA LEU A 120 5.23 5.87 -13.35
C LEU A 120 3.97 5.81 -12.48
N LYS A 121 3.20 6.89 -12.43
CA LYS A 121 1.91 6.94 -11.74
C LYS A 121 0.76 6.95 -12.73
N SER A 122 -0.34 6.29 -12.36
CA SER A 122 -1.60 6.41 -13.08
C SER A 122 -2.37 7.64 -12.60
N LYS A 123 -3.17 8.25 -13.47
CA LYS A 123 -4.14 9.30 -13.12
C LYS A 123 -5.11 8.82 -12.02
N ALA A 124 -5.55 7.56 -12.12
CA ALA A 124 -6.44 6.95 -11.14
C ALA A 124 -5.77 6.63 -9.79
N ASP A 125 -4.43 6.66 -9.71
CA ASP A 125 -3.66 6.35 -8.51
C ASP A 125 -2.55 7.39 -8.26
N ARG A 126 -2.92 8.67 -8.31
CA ARG A 126 -1.97 9.79 -8.14
C ARG A 126 -1.29 9.79 -6.77
N TYR A 127 -2.01 9.33 -5.75
CA TYR A 127 -1.53 9.22 -4.36
C TYR A 127 -0.78 7.92 -4.07
N GLY A 128 -0.64 7.01 -5.05
CA GLY A 128 0.12 5.77 -4.93
C GLY A 128 1.63 5.94 -5.05
N LYS A 129 2.38 4.89 -4.74
CA LYS A 129 3.85 4.85 -4.92
C LYS A 129 4.23 4.86 -6.41
N GLY A 130 3.33 4.43 -7.29
CA GLY A 130 3.61 4.23 -8.70
C GLY A 130 4.46 2.99 -8.97
N TYR A 131 4.68 2.71 -10.26
CA TYR A 131 5.49 1.60 -10.73
C TYR A 131 6.88 2.10 -11.06
N ARG A 132 7.90 1.47 -10.48
CA ARG A 132 9.29 1.82 -10.76
C ARG A 132 9.63 1.49 -12.23
N ILE A 133 10.10 2.49 -12.97
CA ILE A 133 10.45 2.37 -14.40
C ILE A 133 11.92 2.63 -14.69
N SER A 134 12.79 2.79 -13.67
CA SER A 134 14.23 2.94 -13.86
C SER A 134 15.03 2.13 -12.82
N PRO A 135 16.32 1.86 -13.07
CA PRO A 135 17.26 1.49 -12.02
C PRO A 135 17.48 2.63 -11.01
N SER A 136 18.23 2.36 -9.93
CA SER A 136 18.55 3.37 -8.91
C SER A 136 19.81 4.06 -9.39
N PHE A 137 19.72 5.37 -9.61
CA PHE A 137 20.86 6.21 -9.97
C PHE A 137 21.47 6.78 -8.68
N LEU A 138 22.79 6.71 -8.56
CA LEU A 138 23.50 7.18 -7.37
C LEU A 138 23.79 8.69 -7.42
N LYS A 139 23.97 9.24 -8.63
CA LYS A 139 24.37 10.63 -8.86
C LYS A 139 23.56 11.22 -10.02
N GLU A 140 23.41 12.54 -10.02
CA GLU A 140 22.65 13.26 -11.06
C GLU A 140 23.35 13.17 -12.43
N ASN A 141 24.68 13.12 -12.40
CA ASN A 141 25.55 13.02 -13.58
C ASN A 141 25.87 11.57 -14.02
N ASP A 142 25.12 10.58 -13.54
CA ASP A 142 25.30 9.19 -14.00
C ASP A 142 24.94 9.08 -15.49
N GLN A 143 25.81 8.46 -16.30
CA GLN A 143 25.57 8.22 -17.72
C GLN A 143 24.24 7.48 -17.96
N SER A 144 23.92 6.52 -17.09
CA SER A 144 22.69 5.73 -17.19
C SER A 144 21.44 6.58 -16.92
N LYS A 145 21.56 7.63 -16.09
CA LYS A 145 20.47 8.57 -15.83
C LYS A 145 20.29 9.51 -17.01
N ARG A 146 21.38 10.06 -17.55
CA ARG A 146 21.33 10.90 -18.77
C ARG A 146 20.69 10.16 -19.93
N GLU A 147 21.08 8.90 -20.15
CA GLU A 147 20.45 8.04 -21.15
C GLU A 147 18.95 7.84 -20.90
N PHE A 148 18.53 7.72 -19.63
CA PHE A 148 17.11 7.66 -19.29
C PHE A 148 16.37 8.98 -19.60
N ASP A 149 16.96 10.12 -19.24
CA ASP A 149 16.38 11.44 -19.39
C ASP A 149 16.30 11.91 -20.84
N GLU A 150 17.34 11.63 -21.62
CA GLU A 150 17.49 12.13 -22.99
C GLU A 150 16.93 11.17 -24.04
N VAL A 151 16.93 9.86 -23.77
CA VAL A 151 16.51 8.85 -24.77
C VAL A 151 15.17 8.22 -24.41
N LEU A 152 14.98 7.78 -23.16
CA LEU A 152 13.80 7.01 -22.78
C LEU A 152 12.59 7.87 -22.43
N LEU A 153 12.75 8.93 -21.63
CA LEU A 153 11.63 9.81 -21.28
C LEU A 153 10.98 10.47 -22.51
N PRO A 154 11.74 11.00 -23.50
CA PRO A 154 11.15 11.55 -24.70
C PRO A 154 10.43 10.49 -25.53
N ALA A 155 11.01 9.29 -25.65
CA ALA A 155 10.40 8.19 -26.40
C ALA A 155 9.08 7.71 -25.76
N ILE A 156 9.01 7.61 -24.42
CA ILE A 156 7.77 7.29 -23.70
C ILE A 156 6.73 8.41 -23.92
N SER A 157 7.17 9.67 -23.89
CA SER A 157 6.31 10.83 -24.09
C SER A 157 5.76 10.89 -25.52
N GLU A 158 6.56 10.54 -26.52
CA GLU A 158 6.15 10.42 -27.92
C GLU A 158 5.10 9.32 -28.10
N MET A 159 5.35 8.12 -27.54
CA MET A 159 4.37 7.03 -27.54
C MET A 159 3.02 7.44 -26.92
N LYS A 160 3.04 8.26 -25.86
CA LYS A 160 1.83 8.83 -25.25
C LYS A 160 1.11 9.80 -26.18
N LYS A 161 1.83 10.71 -26.86
CA LYS A 161 1.26 11.74 -27.74
C LYS A 161 0.58 11.15 -28.98
N THR A 162 1.19 10.14 -29.60
CA THR A 162 0.64 9.47 -30.80
C THR A 162 -0.64 8.67 -30.50
N SER A 163 -1.03 8.58 -29.23
CA SER A 163 -2.12 7.72 -28.76
C SER A 163 -3.44 8.44 -28.47
N THR A 164 -3.63 9.70 -28.89
CA THR A 164 -4.90 10.45 -28.68
C THR A 164 -6.08 9.79 -29.40
N GLY A 165 -6.71 8.82 -28.72
CA GLY A 165 -8.06 8.36 -29.00
C GLY A 165 -9.10 9.26 -28.30
N PRO A 166 -10.39 9.11 -28.62
CA PRO A 166 -11.44 9.92 -28.03
C PRO A 166 -11.43 9.77 -26.51
N VAL A 167 -11.41 10.91 -25.82
CA VAL A 167 -11.50 11.00 -24.36
C VAL A 167 -12.80 10.30 -23.94
N VAL A 168 -12.69 9.11 -23.35
CA VAL A 168 -13.84 8.44 -22.74
C VAL A 168 -14.36 9.40 -21.68
N SER A 169 -15.56 9.93 -21.90
CA SER A 169 -16.24 10.82 -20.96
C SER A 169 -16.22 10.15 -19.59
N ASP A 170 -15.73 10.86 -18.60
CA ASP A 170 -15.52 10.37 -17.24
C ASP A 170 -16.91 10.05 -16.63
N GLN A 171 -17.43 8.85 -16.88
CA GLN A 171 -18.75 8.37 -16.39
C GLN A 171 -18.90 8.59 -14.89
N LYS A 172 -17.78 8.64 -14.19
CA LYS A 172 -17.69 8.96 -12.78
C LYS A 172 -18.09 10.41 -12.47
N LYS A 173 -17.62 11.38 -13.25
CA LYS A 173 -18.05 12.79 -13.13
C LYS A 173 -19.52 12.96 -13.45
N LEU A 174 -20.02 12.23 -14.46
CA LEU A 174 -21.44 12.18 -14.79
C LEU A 174 -22.28 11.59 -13.64
N SER A 175 -21.81 10.53 -12.99
CA SER A 175 -22.48 9.91 -11.83
C SER A 175 -22.49 10.84 -10.61
N LEU A 176 -21.40 11.57 -10.38
CA LEU A 176 -21.30 12.58 -9.34
C LEU A 176 -22.28 13.74 -9.56
N GLN A 177 -22.39 14.21 -10.81
CA GLN A 177 -23.37 15.24 -11.20
C GLN A 177 -24.81 14.74 -11.03
N ALA A 178 -25.06 13.45 -11.24
CA ALA A 178 -26.36 12.81 -10.97
C ALA A 178 -26.64 12.57 -9.47
N GLY A 179 -25.72 12.94 -8.57
CA GLY A 179 -25.90 12.83 -7.12
C GLY A 179 -25.73 11.41 -6.55
N VAL A 180 -25.16 10.48 -7.33
CA VAL A 180 -24.91 9.10 -6.86
C VAL A 180 -23.57 9.05 -6.13
N LEU A 181 -23.63 8.97 -4.79
CA LEU A 181 -22.46 8.94 -3.91
C LEU A 181 -22.14 7.51 -3.46
N SER A 182 -20.90 7.06 -3.66
CA SER A 182 -20.43 5.73 -3.28
C SER A 182 -19.95 5.68 -1.83
N PHE A 183 -19.46 6.80 -1.31
CA PHE A 183 -18.84 6.89 0.00
C PHE A 183 -19.73 7.54 1.05
N TYR A 184 -20.81 8.19 0.63
CA TYR A 184 -21.72 8.92 1.51
C TYR A 184 -23.14 8.35 1.42
N ARG A 185 -23.88 8.46 2.52
CA ARG A 185 -25.33 8.20 2.55
C ARG A 185 -26.04 9.48 2.93
N SER A 186 -27.13 9.79 2.23
CA SER A 186 -28.00 10.90 2.62
C SER A 186 -28.66 10.60 3.97
N HIS A 187 -28.79 11.62 4.79
CA HIS A 187 -29.42 11.60 6.11
C HIS A 187 -30.24 12.88 6.27
N ASN A 188 -31.25 12.89 7.14
CA ASN A 188 -32.19 14.00 7.30
C ASN A 188 -31.53 15.39 7.54
N GLU A 189 -30.30 15.41 8.07
CA GLU A 189 -29.56 16.63 8.40
C GLU A 189 -28.35 16.88 7.48
N GLY A 190 -28.13 16.03 6.45
CA GLY A 190 -27.01 16.16 5.52
C GLY A 190 -26.46 14.81 5.04
N TYR A 191 -25.16 14.60 5.18
CA TYR A 191 -24.49 13.40 4.64
C TYR A 191 -23.69 12.67 5.72
N VAL A 192 -23.84 11.34 5.76
CA VAL A 192 -23.09 10.48 6.68
C VAL A 192 -22.04 9.73 5.90
N LEU A 193 -20.79 9.76 6.38
CA LEU A 193 -19.71 8.98 5.80
C LEU A 193 -19.99 7.48 5.98
N GLY A 194 -20.08 6.77 4.87
CA GLY A 194 -20.29 5.33 4.83
C GLY A 194 -19.10 4.56 5.39
N SER A 195 -19.37 3.37 5.93
CA SER A 195 -18.30 2.45 6.31
C SER A 195 -17.62 1.90 5.06
N LEU A 196 -16.45 2.43 4.75
CA LEU A 196 -15.63 2.13 3.57
C LEU A 196 -14.90 0.77 3.59
N GLY A 197 -14.95 0.04 4.69
CA GLY A 197 -14.37 -1.30 4.76
C GLY A 197 -15.47 -2.36 4.78
N GLY A 198 -15.27 -3.41 3.98
CA GLY A 198 -16.17 -4.56 3.94
C GLY A 198 -16.26 -5.26 5.31
N LYS A 199 -17.24 -6.16 5.45
CA LYS A 199 -17.50 -6.92 6.69
C LYS A 199 -16.24 -7.59 7.26
N TRP A 200 -15.30 -7.95 6.39
CA TRP A 200 -13.98 -8.52 6.71
C TRP A 200 -13.11 -7.70 7.66
N LYS A 201 -13.27 -6.37 7.73
CA LYS A 201 -12.47 -5.55 8.66
C LYS A 201 -12.72 -5.88 10.13
N TYR A 202 -13.89 -6.46 10.43
CA TYR A 202 -14.27 -6.88 11.78
C TYR A 202 -13.92 -8.34 12.07
N LEU A 203 -13.43 -9.09 11.07
CA LEU A 203 -13.11 -10.51 11.23
C LEU A 203 -12.07 -10.76 12.33
N PRO A 204 -10.95 -10.02 12.44
CA PRO A 204 -9.98 -10.26 13.51
C PRO A 204 -10.60 -10.11 14.91
N ILE A 205 -11.47 -9.12 15.09
CA ILE A 205 -12.18 -8.89 16.36
C ILE A 205 -13.15 -10.04 16.63
N ALA A 206 -13.86 -10.52 15.61
CA ALA A 206 -14.76 -11.66 15.74
C ALA A 206 -13.99 -12.95 16.10
N VAL A 207 -12.83 -13.19 15.48
CA VAL A 207 -11.98 -14.35 15.80
C VAL A 207 -11.45 -14.27 17.23
N VAL A 208 -10.95 -13.12 17.65
CA VAL A 208 -10.48 -12.91 19.04
C VAL A 208 -11.65 -13.06 20.03
N PHE A 209 -12.82 -12.52 19.71
CA PHE A 209 -14.03 -12.70 20.51
C PHE A 209 -14.40 -14.18 20.65
N LEU A 210 -14.41 -14.95 19.57
CA LEU A 210 -14.72 -16.38 19.61
C LEU A 210 -13.69 -17.16 20.43
N LEU A 211 -12.40 -16.82 20.32
CA LEU A 211 -11.35 -17.47 21.11
C LEU A 211 -11.54 -17.21 22.61
N PHE A 212 -11.80 -15.95 22.98
CA PHE A 212 -12.03 -15.56 24.37
C PHE A 212 -13.33 -16.14 24.91
N ALA A 213 -14.39 -16.15 24.10
CA ALA A 213 -15.68 -16.77 24.44
C ALA A 213 -15.54 -18.28 24.66
N SER A 214 -14.77 -18.96 23.81
CA SER A 214 -14.47 -20.38 23.96
C SER A 214 -13.76 -20.67 25.29
N ILE A 215 -12.74 -19.87 25.63
CA ILE A 215 -12.03 -20.03 26.90
C ILE A 215 -12.95 -19.73 28.09
N GLY A 216 -13.65 -18.59 28.06
CA GLY A 216 -14.48 -18.12 29.17
C GLY A 216 -15.68 -19.03 29.47
N TRP A 217 -16.31 -19.60 28.44
CA TRP A 217 -17.52 -20.41 28.59
C TRP A 217 -17.27 -21.91 28.62
N TYR A 218 -16.09 -22.41 28.23
CA TYR A 218 -15.78 -23.84 28.27
C TYR A 218 -16.03 -24.48 29.65
N PRO A 219 -15.59 -23.90 30.80
CA PRO A 219 -15.82 -24.49 32.12
C PRO A 219 -17.29 -24.48 32.57
N LEU A 220 -18.09 -23.53 32.05
CA LEU A 220 -19.53 -23.50 32.30
C LEU A 220 -20.23 -24.61 31.52
N ILE A 221 -19.85 -24.83 30.26
CA ILE A 221 -20.43 -25.86 29.39
C ILE A 221 -20.02 -27.27 29.85
N SER A 222 -18.78 -27.43 30.34
CA SER A 222 -18.29 -28.72 30.85
C SER A 222 -18.79 -29.08 32.25
N GLY A 223 -19.53 -28.18 32.91
CA GLY A 223 -20.04 -28.37 34.27
C GLY A 223 -18.98 -28.30 35.37
N ALA A 224 -17.73 -27.97 35.04
CA ALA A 224 -16.63 -27.86 36.00
C ALA A 224 -16.70 -26.56 36.84
N GLY A 225 -17.35 -25.52 36.30
CA GLY A 225 -17.36 -24.19 36.90
C GLY A 225 -15.97 -23.53 36.89
N TRP A 226 -15.90 -22.27 37.30
CA TRP A 226 -14.64 -21.57 37.50
C TRP A 226 -14.29 -21.54 39.00
N PRO A 227 -13.02 -21.83 39.38
CA PRO A 227 -12.52 -21.50 40.71
C PRO A 227 -12.74 -20.01 41.00
N GLU A 228 -13.00 -19.64 42.26
CA GLU A 228 -13.31 -18.25 42.65
C GLU A 228 -12.25 -17.24 42.18
N LYS A 229 -10.97 -17.62 42.27
CA LYS A 229 -9.82 -16.84 41.79
C LYS A 229 -9.79 -16.58 40.27
N ASP A 230 -10.49 -17.40 39.49
CA ASP A 230 -10.44 -17.40 38.02
C ASP A 230 -11.75 -16.88 37.38
N GLN A 231 -12.71 -16.41 38.19
CA GLN A 231 -14.00 -15.89 37.69
C GLN A 231 -13.85 -14.70 36.73
N PHE A 232 -12.73 -13.97 36.77
CA PHE A 232 -12.45 -12.88 35.83
C PHE A 232 -12.47 -13.33 34.35
N PHE A 233 -12.10 -14.57 34.05
CA PHE A 233 -12.10 -15.10 32.68
C PHE A 233 -13.50 -15.14 32.05
N LEU A 234 -14.57 -15.13 32.86
CA LEU A 234 -15.95 -15.02 32.38
C LEU A 234 -16.20 -13.69 31.65
N PHE A 235 -15.50 -12.63 32.06
CA PHE A 235 -15.67 -11.28 31.51
C PHE A 235 -14.70 -10.98 30.37
N MET A 236 -13.71 -11.83 30.13
CA MET A 236 -12.72 -11.67 29.06
C MET A 236 -13.34 -11.44 27.67
N PRO A 237 -14.43 -12.13 27.26
CA PRO A 237 -15.08 -11.89 25.96
C PRO A 237 -15.67 -10.48 25.81
N LEU A 238 -15.96 -9.78 26.91
CA LEU A 238 -16.48 -8.41 26.88
C LEU A 238 -15.46 -7.41 26.35
N ILE A 239 -14.15 -7.71 26.46
CA ILE A 239 -13.08 -6.83 25.96
C ILE A 239 -13.11 -6.70 24.43
N PRO A 240 -12.96 -7.79 23.64
CA PRO A 240 -13.05 -7.69 22.18
C PRO A 240 -14.44 -7.25 21.72
N LEU A 241 -15.50 -7.60 22.45
CA LEU A 241 -16.85 -7.12 22.16
C LEU A 241 -16.93 -5.59 22.31
N GLY A 242 -16.48 -5.03 23.43
CA GLY A 242 -16.46 -3.59 23.69
C GLY A 242 -15.64 -2.83 22.65
N LEU A 243 -14.45 -3.35 22.29
CA LEU A 243 -13.64 -2.80 21.20
C LEU A 243 -14.35 -2.85 19.85
N GLY A 244 -15.02 -3.96 19.54
CA GLY A 244 -15.82 -4.12 18.33
C GLY A 244 -16.96 -3.11 18.22
N ILE A 245 -17.73 -2.94 19.30
CA ILE A 245 -18.82 -1.97 19.36
C ILE A 245 -18.26 -0.55 19.22
N ALA A 246 -17.19 -0.21 19.93
CA ALA A 246 -16.54 1.09 19.80
C ALA A 246 -16.09 1.39 18.36
N MET A 247 -15.53 0.41 17.64
CA MET A 247 -15.15 0.59 16.24
C MET A 247 -16.35 0.80 15.30
N ILE A 248 -17.49 0.18 15.57
CA ILE A 248 -18.72 0.33 14.76
C ILE A 248 -19.46 1.63 15.10
N SER A 249 -19.36 2.10 16.34
CA SER A 249 -20.12 3.25 16.84
C SER A 249 -19.60 4.60 16.31
N ARG A 250 -18.37 4.63 15.81
CA ARG A 250 -17.77 5.82 15.19
C ARG A 250 -18.49 6.22 13.90
N ARG A 251 -19.03 7.43 13.85
CA ARG A 251 -19.67 8.00 12.65
C ARG A 251 -19.21 9.44 12.40
N VAL A 252 -19.04 9.81 11.14
CA VAL A 252 -18.75 11.20 10.74
C VAL A 252 -19.94 11.72 9.95
N VAL A 253 -20.52 12.82 10.42
CA VAL A 253 -21.72 13.43 9.86
C VAL A 253 -21.40 14.85 9.39
N PHE A 254 -21.73 15.13 8.14
CA PHE A 254 -21.66 16.43 7.50
C PHE A 254 -23.05 17.05 7.62
N ASP A 255 -23.24 17.88 8.65
CA ASP A 255 -24.52 18.54 8.95
C ASP A 255 -24.61 19.84 8.14
N VAL A 256 -25.35 19.77 7.03
CA VAL A 256 -25.46 20.85 6.05
C VAL A 256 -26.24 22.02 6.66
N ASN A 257 -27.29 21.73 7.42
CA ASN A 257 -28.17 22.73 8.03
C ASN A 257 -27.41 23.58 9.05
N ARG A 258 -26.57 22.97 9.88
CA ARG A 258 -25.79 23.67 10.92
C ARG A 258 -24.41 24.11 10.47
N LYS A 259 -24.05 23.85 9.21
CA LYS A 259 -22.75 24.15 8.62
C LYS A 259 -21.55 23.62 9.43
N ASN A 260 -21.70 22.42 10.00
CA ASN A 260 -20.68 21.78 10.84
C ASN A 260 -20.44 20.33 10.45
N ILE A 261 -19.25 19.82 10.76
CA ILE A 261 -18.89 18.41 10.64
C ILE A 261 -18.76 17.83 12.04
N ARG A 262 -19.48 16.75 12.32
CA ARG A 262 -19.58 16.14 13.65
C ARG A 262 -19.05 14.72 13.65
N LEU A 263 -18.18 14.44 14.62
CA LEU A 263 -17.73 13.11 14.95
C LEU A 263 -18.60 12.57 16.08
N TYR A 264 -19.27 11.46 15.84
CA TYR A 264 -20.08 10.75 16.82
C TYR A 264 -19.40 9.48 17.29
N HIS A 265 -19.62 9.15 18.56
CA HIS A 265 -19.28 7.87 19.17
C HIS A 265 -20.45 7.40 20.02
N PHE A 266 -20.91 6.16 19.85
CA PHE A 266 -22.12 5.64 20.49
C PHE A 266 -23.37 6.53 20.33
N GLY A 267 -23.49 7.24 19.19
CA GLY A 267 -24.60 8.15 18.92
C GLY A 267 -24.50 9.52 19.61
N LEU A 268 -23.48 9.75 20.44
CA LEU A 268 -23.22 11.03 21.08
C LEU A 268 -22.20 11.85 20.28
N PRO A 269 -22.41 13.17 20.08
CA PRO A 269 -21.46 14.03 19.38
C PRO A 269 -20.23 14.24 20.27
N LEU A 270 -19.08 13.69 19.86
CA LEU A 270 -17.82 13.80 20.59
C LEU A 270 -17.09 15.10 20.24
N ILE A 271 -17.00 15.43 18.94
CA ILE A 271 -16.27 16.60 18.45
C ILE A 271 -17.05 17.24 17.30
N THR A 272 -17.12 18.58 17.29
CA THR A 272 -17.73 19.37 16.22
C THR A 272 -16.69 20.31 15.60
N TYR A 273 -16.67 20.36 14.27
CA TYR A 273 -15.79 21.21 13.47
C TYR A 273 -16.63 22.14 12.58
N PRO A 274 -16.52 23.47 12.73
CA PRO A 274 -17.23 24.39 11.86
C PRO A 274 -16.60 24.42 10.47
N ILE A 275 -17.44 24.43 9.43
CA ILE A 275 -16.97 24.41 8.05
C ILE A 275 -16.16 25.67 7.69
N SER A 276 -16.48 26.81 8.32
CA SER A 276 -15.75 28.07 8.14
C SER A 276 -14.26 27.97 8.49
N ARG A 277 -13.87 26.97 9.28
CA ARG A 277 -12.47 26.73 9.67
C ARG A 277 -11.78 25.69 8.80
N PHE A 278 -12.45 25.13 7.80
CA PHE A 278 -11.87 24.14 6.92
C PHE A 278 -10.72 24.74 6.10
N ALA A 279 -9.56 24.08 6.15
CA ALA A 279 -8.32 24.54 5.52
C ALA A 279 -7.94 23.71 4.28
N GLY A 280 -8.51 22.52 4.13
CA GLY A 280 -8.14 21.56 3.08
C GLY A 280 -7.96 20.13 3.58
N PHE A 281 -7.46 19.27 2.71
CA PHE A 281 -7.23 17.86 2.99
C PHE A 281 -5.76 17.55 3.29
N SER A 282 -5.54 16.48 4.05
CA SER A 282 -4.22 15.92 4.39
C SER A 282 -4.26 14.42 4.12
N ILE A 283 -3.37 13.96 3.25
CA ILE A 283 -3.29 12.55 2.84
C ILE A 283 -2.02 11.96 3.44
N VAL A 284 -2.19 11.08 4.42
CA VAL A 284 -1.07 10.58 5.25
C VAL A 284 -0.89 9.09 5.00
N ARG A 285 0.25 8.71 4.41
CA ARG A 285 0.62 7.31 4.25
C ARG A 285 1.09 6.73 5.58
N LYS A 286 0.52 5.59 5.96
CA LYS A 286 0.93 4.82 7.13
C LYS A 286 1.91 3.74 6.73
N THR A 287 2.99 3.65 7.50
CA THR A 287 3.96 2.56 7.42
C THR A 287 4.12 1.94 8.80
N HIS A 288 4.23 0.62 8.85
CA HIS A 288 4.55 -0.13 10.06
C HIS A 288 5.73 -1.03 9.73
N ASN A 289 6.84 -0.89 10.48
CA ASN A 289 8.11 -1.59 10.22
C ASN A 289 8.59 -1.46 8.75
N GLY A 290 8.44 -0.26 8.17
CA GLY A 290 8.80 0.01 6.77
C GLY A 290 7.84 -0.56 5.73
N ALA A 291 6.87 -1.39 6.12
CA ALA A 291 5.81 -1.89 5.24
C ALA A 291 4.64 -0.90 5.19
N TYR A 292 4.10 -0.66 3.99
CA TYR A 292 2.91 0.18 3.81
C TYR A 292 1.69 -0.50 4.43
N SER A 293 1.01 0.17 5.36
CA SER A 293 -0.18 -0.34 6.05
C SER A 293 -1.48 0.36 5.64
N GLY A 294 -1.39 1.47 4.91
CA GLY A 294 -2.56 2.16 4.36
C GLY A 294 -2.34 3.66 4.18
N THR A 295 -3.39 4.39 3.86
CA THR A 295 -3.37 5.85 3.72
C THR A 295 -4.63 6.45 4.32
N ASP A 296 -4.45 7.40 5.23
CA ASP A 296 -5.54 8.17 5.81
C ASP A 296 -5.84 9.39 4.96
N VAL A 297 -7.12 9.68 4.79
CA VAL A 297 -7.60 10.98 4.32
C VAL A 297 -8.15 11.74 5.52
N ARG A 298 -7.59 12.92 5.77
CA ARG A 298 -7.94 13.77 6.90
C ARG A 298 -8.34 15.15 6.42
N MET A 299 -9.27 15.78 7.12
CA MET A 299 -9.60 17.20 6.97
C MET A 299 -8.81 18.02 7.96
N LYS A 300 -8.26 19.16 7.52
CA LYS A 300 -7.57 20.13 8.37
C LYS A 300 -8.49 21.29 8.70
N PHE A 301 -8.46 21.72 9.96
CA PHE A 301 -9.19 22.88 10.44
C PHE A 301 -8.25 23.85 11.15
N VAL A 302 -8.25 25.11 10.74
CA VAL A 302 -7.47 26.16 11.42
C VAL A 302 -8.19 26.57 12.69
N LYS A 303 -7.51 26.51 13.84
CA LYS A 303 -8.05 27.01 15.12
C LYS A 303 -7.67 28.48 15.28
N GLU A 304 -8.61 29.33 15.68
CA GLU A 304 -8.31 30.73 16.05
C GLU A 304 -7.20 30.78 17.12
N GLY A 305 -6.17 31.59 16.85
CA GLY A 305 -5.06 31.81 17.77
C GLY A 305 -4.03 30.66 17.87
N SER A 306 -4.15 29.58 17.09
CA SER A 306 -3.16 28.49 17.09
C SER A 306 -2.55 28.28 15.71
N LYS A 307 -1.23 28.08 15.67
CA LYS A 307 -0.49 27.76 14.43
C LYS A 307 -0.66 26.30 14.00
N GLU A 308 -1.17 25.43 14.87
CA GLU A 308 -1.30 24.00 14.58
C GLU A 308 -2.74 23.67 14.12
N PRO A 309 -2.93 23.15 12.90
CA PRO A 309 -4.24 22.76 12.42
C PRO A 309 -4.73 21.51 13.16
N LYS A 310 -6.00 21.50 13.57
CA LYS A 310 -6.65 20.28 14.06
C LYS A 310 -7.01 19.39 12.87
N GLU A 311 -6.71 18.10 12.97
CA GLU A 311 -7.03 17.13 11.92
C GLU A 311 -8.21 16.24 12.34
N LEU A 312 -9.17 16.05 11.45
CA LEU A 312 -10.21 15.02 11.55
C LEU A 312 -9.90 13.94 10.51
N THR A 313 -9.56 12.73 10.96
CA THR A 313 -9.45 11.60 10.04
C THR A 313 -10.84 11.21 9.55
N LEU A 314 -11.08 11.25 8.24
CA LEU A 314 -12.36 10.80 7.69
C LEU A 314 -12.37 9.27 7.64
N THR A 315 -11.42 8.74 6.88
CA THR A 315 -11.32 7.31 6.59
C THR A 315 -9.88 6.91 6.28
N GLY A 316 -9.59 5.61 6.36
CA GLY A 316 -8.33 5.01 5.96
C GLY A 316 -8.56 4.03 4.81
N PHE A 317 -7.66 4.05 3.83
CA PHE A 317 -7.70 3.17 2.68
C PHE A 317 -6.51 2.21 2.67
N GLY A 318 -6.76 0.93 2.37
CA GLY A 318 -5.69 -0.05 2.14
C GLY A 318 -5.05 0.06 0.74
N LYS A 319 -5.69 0.78 -0.19
CA LYS A 319 -5.20 1.07 -1.55
C LYS A 319 -5.43 2.55 -1.85
N THR A 320 -4.62 3.16 -2.69
CA THR A 320 -4.67 4.60 -2.95
C THR A 320 -5.63 5.00 -4.08
N ASN A 321 -6.00 4.08 -4.97
CA ASN A 321 -6.95 4.35 -6.08
C ASN A 321 -8.30 4.95 -5.66
N PRO A 322 -8.95 4.55 -4.54
CA PRO A 322 -10.23 5.11 -4.14
C PRO A 322 -10.15 6.51 -3.52
N ILE A 323 -8.94 7.05 -3.29
CA ILE A 323 -8.76 8.34 -2.60
C ILE A 323 -9.25 9.51 -3.44
N GLU A 324 -8.84 9.62 -4.72
CA GLU A 324 -9.30 10.73 -5.59
C GLU A 324 -10.83 10.74 -5.72
N PRO A 325 -11.49 9.60 -6.05
CA PRO A 325 -12.95 9.51 -6.04
C PRO A 325 -13.61 9.94 -4.74
N PHE A 326 -12.97 9.61 -3.62
CA PHE A 326 -13.47 9.96 -2.31
C PHE A 326 -13.35 11.46 -2.04
N LEU A 327 -12.26 12.09 -2.46
CA LEU A 327 -12.08 13.53 -2.37
C LEU A 327 -13.09 14.26 -3.25
N ASP A 328 -13.30 13.81 -4.49
CA ASP A 328 -14.31 14.39 -5.40
C ASP A 328 -15.72 14.35 -4.77
N GLU A 329 -16.13 13.20 -4.20
CA GLU A 329 -17.41 13.09 -3.49
C GLU A 329 -17.45 13.94 -2.21
N THR A 330 -16.32 14.04 -1.49
CA THR A 330 -16.24 14.86 -0.29
C THR A 330 -16.39 16.33 -0.65
N GLU A 331 -15.69 16.82 -1.67
CA GLU A 331 -15.79 18.19 -2.16
C GLU A 331 -17.22 18.51 -2.62
N PHE A 332 -17.86 17.61 -3.36
CA PHE A 332 -19.28 17.75 -3.72
C PHE A 332 -20.18 17.90 -2.48
N VAL A 333 -19.95 17.11 -1.43
CA VAL A 333 -20.68 17.22 -0.16
C VAL A 333 -20.40 18.57 0.52
N LEU A 334 -19.15 19.05 0.50
CA LEU A 334 -18.76 20.34 1.07
C LEU A 334 -19.36 21.52 0.31
N GLU A 335 -19.53 21.43 -1.01
CA GLU A 335 -20.19 22.47 -1.80
C GLU A 335 -21.64 22.69 -1.38
N LYS A 336 -22.34 21.66 -0.85
CA LYS A 336 -23.69 21.81 -0.32
C LYS A 336 -23.79 22.68 0.94
N PHE A 337 -22.67 23.04 1.57
CA PHE A 337 -22.62 23.95 2.72
C PHE A 337 -22.63 25.44 2.32
N ARG A 338 -22.35 25.73 1.04
CA ARG A 338 -22.45 27.06 0.46
C ARG A 338 -23.91 27.36 0.17
#